data_AF-A0A256XG32-F1
#
_entry.id   AF-A0A256XG32-F1
#
_cell.length_a   1.000
_cell.length_b   1.000
_cell.length_c   1.000
_cell.angle_alpha   90.00
_cell.angle_beta   90.00
_cell.angle_gamma   90.00
#
_symmetry.space_group_name_H-M   'P 1'
#
loop_
_entity.id
_entity.type
_entity.pdbx_description
1 polymer ?
#
loop_
_entity_poly.entity_id
_entity_poly.type
_entity_poly.pdbx_seq_one_letter_code
_entity_poly.pdbx_strand_id
1 'polypeptide(L)'
;MRLSTYLYNFYIINLKLMNQEYRELIVSKLISEDRGLFIELKIEKLPLGKVMYLNDKCLISIDVVDSWSYQVDKEVSLGSHKLIYHFDKLNNMTIELIGYENPEKRELISVRIYTVKLDIEKLREIIIDVLSRYSPKWLYKIVNYVKKCESQ
;
A
#
# COMPACT_ATOMS: atom_id res chain seq x y z
N MET A 1 -7.60 -34.09 -10.53
CA MET A 1 -7.86 -33.27 -9.32
C MET A 1 -6.51 -32.78 -8.80
N ARG A 2 -6.08 -31.55 -9.13
CA ARG A 2 -4.79 -31.01 -8.63
C ARG A 2 -5.06 -30.25 -7.34
N LEU A 3 -4.51 -30.74 -6.24
CA LEU A 3 -4.43 -30.04 -4.97
C LEU A 3 -3.52 -28.84 -5.16
N SER A 4 -4.05 -27.62 -5.10
CA SER A 4 -3.24 -26.41 -5.01
C SER A 4 -2.58 -26.36 -3.63
N THR A 5 -1.26 -26.50 -3.57
CA THR A 5 -0.49 -26.34 -2.34
C THR A 5 -0.21 -24.85 -2.13
N TYR A 6 -0.89 -24.22 -1.17
CA TYR A 6 -0.57 -22.85 -0.78
C TYR A 6 0.75 -22.85 0.00
N LEU A 7 1.81 -22.29 -0.59
CA LEU A 7 3.08 -22.03 0.12
C LEU A 7 3.02 -20.63 0.75
N TYR A 8 2.85 -20.58 2.07
CA TYR A 8 2.98 -19.35 2.85
C TYR A 8 4.46 -19.10 3.15
N ASN A 9 5.03 -18.07 2.55
CA ASN A 9 6.30 -17.50 3.01
C ASN A 9 5.99 -16.19 3.73
N PHE A 10 6.46 -16.06 4.97
CA PHE A 10 6.44 -14.81 5.71
C PHE A 10 7.79 -14.13 5.53
N TYR A 11 7.77 -12.89 5.06
CA TYR A 11 8.93 -12.01 5.16
C TYR A 11 8.62 -10.98 6.24
N ILE A 12 9.57 -10.77 7.14
CA ILE A 12 9.48 -9.74 8.18
C ILE A 12 10.41 -8.61 7.75
N ILE A 13 9.87 -7.45 7.41
CA ILE A 13 10.67 -6.24 7.13
C ILE A 13 10.62 -5.34 8.36
N ASN A 14 11.76 -5.00 8.94
CA ASN A 14 11.79 -4.03 10.03
C ASN A 14 11.64 -2.62 9.48
N LEU A 15 10.61 -1.89 9.91
CA LEU A 15 10.39 -0.49 9.54
C LEU A 15 11.16 0.42 10.51
N LYS A 16 12.27 1.02 10.08
CA LYS A 16 12.90 2.13 10.81
C LYS A 16 12.14 3.41 10.45
N LEU A 17 11.32 3.89 11.37
CA LEU A 17 10.64 5.19 11.27
C LEU A 17 11.38 6.16 12.21
N MET A 18 11.80 7.32 11.69
CA MET A 18 12.32 8.43 12.50
C MET A 18 13.43 8.03 13.52
N ASN A 19 14.52 7.42 13.05
CA ASN A 19 15.69 7.01 13.87
C ASN A 19 15.43 5.95 14.96
N GLN A 20 14.26 5.30 14.97
CA GLN A 20 13.95 4.16 15.86
C GLN A 20 13.59 2.92 15.02
N GLU A 21 14.13 1.76 15.39
CA GLU A 21 13.80 0.48 14.77
C GLU A 21 12.47 -0.02 15.32
N TYR A 22 11.41 0.06 14.52
CA TYR A 22 10.11 -0.51 14.85
C TYR A 22 9.99 -1.92 14.22
N ARG A 23 9.57 -2.89 15.05
CA ARG A 23 9.08 -4.23 14.65
C ARG A 23 7.70 -4.09 13.97
N GLU A 24 7.16 -4.91 13.08
CA GLU A 24 7.58 -5.90 12.08
C GLU A 24 6.57 -5.65 10.93
N LEU A 25 7.00 -5.25 9.73
CA LEU A 25 6.12 -5.32 8.55
C LEU A 25 6.04 -6.79 8.16
N ILE A 26 4.89 -7.40 8.44
CA ILE A 26 4.60 -8.76 8.02
C ILE A 26 4.16 -8.70 6.57
N VAL A 27 5.03 -9.21 5.73
CA VAL A 27 4.84 -9.37 4.30
C VAL A 27 4.38 -10.81 4.11
N SER A 28 3.07 -11.04 4.17
CA SER A 28 2.50 -12.37 3.99
C SER A 28 2.30 -12.66 2.51
N LYS A 29 3.10 -13.58 1.97
CA LYS A 29 2.99 -14.07 0.59
C LYS A 29 1.74 -14.95 0.46
N LEU A 30 0.83 -14.58 -0.44
CA LEU A 30 -0.29 -15.40 -0.88
C LEU A 30 -0.06 -15.78 -2.34
N ILE A 31 0.36 -17.03 -2.57
CA ILE A 31 0.63 -17.53 -3.92
C ILE A 31 -0.68 -17.98 -4.55
N SER A 32 -1.12 -17.29 -5.61
CA SER A 32 -2.14 -17.77 -6.53
C SER A 32 -1.43 -18.13 -7.82
N GLU A 33 -1.23 -19.44 -8.07
CA GLU A 33 -0.45 -19.93 -9.22
C GLU A 33 -1.05 -19.56 -10.59
N ASP A 34 -2.31 -19.11 -10.65
CA ASP A 34 -3.00 -18.84 -11.91
C ASP A 34 -3.13 -17.34 -12.29
N ARG A 35 -2.80 -16.38 -11.40
CA ARG A 35 -3.08 -14.94 -11.64
C ARG A 35 -1.96 -13.95 -11.24
N GLY A 36 -0.80 -14.45 -10.85
CA GLY A 36 0.34 -13.64 -10.39
C GLY A 36 0.63 -13.83 -8.90
N LEU A 37 1.80 -13.35 -8.46
CA LEU A 37 2.20 -13.47 -7.06
C LEU A 37 1.65 -12.28 -6.26
N PHE A 38 0.91 -12.57 -5.19
CA PHE A 38 0.39 -11.55 -4.28
C PHE A 38 1.13 -11.58 -2.96
N ILE A 39 1.41 -10.40 -2.45
CA ILE A 39 2.05 -10.21 -1.18
C ILE A 39 1.25 -9.14 -0.44
N GLU A 40 0.66 -9.52 0.68
CA GLU A 40 -0.04 -8.56 1.53
C GLU A 40 0.96 -7.86 2.44
N LEU A 41 0.80 -6.54 2.59
CA LEU A 41 1.63 -5.69 3.43
C LEU A 41 0.85 -5.40 4.71
N LYS A 42 1.40 -5.77 5.87
CA LYS A 42 0.78 -5.50 7.17
C LYS A 42 1.80 -5.00 8.17
N ILE A 43 1.37 -4.17 9.10
CA ILE A 43 2.06 -3.98 10.37
C ILE A 43 1.23 -4.71 11.43
N GLU A 44 1.79 -5.78 11.99
CA GLU A 44 1.05 -6.73 12.85
C GLU A 44 -0.27 -7.20 12.21
N LYS A 45 -1.43 -6.75 12.72
CA LYS A 45 -2.78 -7.06 12.22
C LYS A 45 -3.37 -5.96 11.33
N LEU A 46 -2.68 -4.84 11.14
CA LEU A 46 -3.17 -3.70 10.36
C LEU A 46 -2.77 -3.86 8.89
N PRO A 47 -3.73 -3.95 7.96
CA PRO A 47 -3.43 -3.97 6.53
C PRO A 47 -2.90 -2.60 6.09
N LEU A 48 -1.83 -2.62 5.31
CA LEU A 48 -1.20 -1.44 4.70
C LEU A 48 -1.31 -1.43 3.18
N GLY A 49 -1.65 -2.57 2.58
CA GLY A 49 -1.75 -2.68 1.14
C GLY A 49 -1.25 -4.03 0.63
N LYS A 50 -0.79 -4.03 -0.61
CA LYS A 50 -0.44 -5.23 -1.35
C LYS A 50 0.59 -4.95 -2.43
N VAL A 51 1.40 -5.95 -2.70
CA VAL A 51 2.27 -6.04 -3.88
C VAL A 51 1.75 -7.17 -4.76
N MET A 52 1.65 -6.90 -6.06
CA MET A 52 1.23 -7.86 -7.07
C MET A 52 2.32 -7.95 -8.14
N TYR A 53 2.89 -9.14 -8.33
CA TYR A 53 3.80 -9.40 -9.45
C TYR A 53 3.01 -9.99 -10.61
N LEU A 54 3.08 -9.30 -11.74
CA LEU A 54 2.49 -9.64 -13.02
C LEU A 54 3.64 -9.80 -14.02
N ASN A 55 4.17 -11.02 -14.15
CA ASN A 55 5.34 -11.34 -14.98
C ASN A 55 6.57 -10.48 -14.63
N ASP A 56 6.99 -9.60 -15.54
CA ASP A 56 8.12 -8.66 -15.42
C ASP A 56 7.75 -7.35 -14.71
N LYS A 57 6.49 -7.19 -14.31
CA LYS A 57 5.97 -5.99 -13.65
C LYS A 57 5.53 -6.29 -12.24
N CYS A 58 5.64 -5.26 -11.41
CA CYS A 58 5.23 -5.24 -10.03
C CYS A 58 4.34 -4.02 -9.80
N LEU A 59 3.17 -4.26 -9.23
CA LEU A 59 2.25 -3.22 -8.78
C LEU A 59 2.27 -3.19 -7.25
N ILE A 60 2.73 -2.09 -6.68
CA ILE A 60 2.63 -1.80 -5.26
C ILE A 60 1.36 -0.96 -5.09
N SER A 61 0.47 -1.39 -4.22
CA SER A 61 -0.77 -0.68 -3.86
C SER A 61 -0.72 -0.46 -2.37
N ILE A 62 -0.60 0.79 -1.94
CA ILE A 62 -0.57 1.17 -0.54
C ILE A 62 -1.94 1.74 -0.21
N ASP A 63 -2.55 1.20 0.83
CA ASP A 63 -3.83 1.67 1.32
C ASP A 63 -3.59 2.94 2.14
N VAL A 64 -4.30 3.99 1.74
CA VAL A 64 -4.26 5.30 2.39
C VAL A 64 -5.69 5.71 2.66
N VAL A 65 -5.94 6.43 3.75
CA VAL A 65 -7.26 6.99 4.02
C VAL A 65 -7.08 8.42 4.46
N ASP A 66 -7.29 9.35 3.53
CA ASP A 66 -7.23 10.78 3.81
C ASP A 66 -8.22 11.55 2.92
N SER A 67 -8.38 12.85 3.19
CA SER A 67 -9.21 13.72 2.36
C SER A 67 -8.57 13.91 0.99
N TRP A 68 -9.38 13.87 -0.08
CA TRP A 68 -8.88 14.14 -1.42
C TRP A 68 -8.79 15.64 -1.68
N SER A 69 -7.58 16.12 -1.99
CA SER A 69 -7.32 17.52 -2.33
C SER A 69 -6.65 17.68 -3.71
N TYR A 70 -6.53 16.60 -4.48
CA TYR A 70 -5.81 16.58 -5.75
C TYR A 70 -6.72 16.94 -6.94
N GLN A 71 -6.12 17.36 -8.05
CA GLN A 71 -6.85 17.47 -9.31
C GLN A 71 -7.31 16.08 -9.78
N VAL A 72 -8.37 16.03 -10.59
CA VAL A 72 -8.86 14.76 -11.15
C VAL A 72 -8.45 14.69 -12.61
N ASP A 73 -7.55 13.76 -12.94
CA ASP A 73 -7.10 13.54 -14.31
C ASP A 73 -8.01 12.56 -15.06
N LYS A 74 -8.61 11.60 -14.34
CA LYS A 74 -9.55 10.61 -14.88
C LYS A 74 -10.59 10.25 -13.83
N GLU A 75 -11.80 9.95 -14.30
CA GLU A 75 -12.87 9.42 -13.45
C GLU A 75 -13.58 8.23 -14.10
N VAL A 76 -14.16 7.37 -13.26
CA VAL A 76 -14.98 6.22 -13.64
C VAL A 76 -16.24 6.23 -12.78
N SER A 77 -17.40 6.39 -13.40
CA SER A 77 -18.69 6.39 -12.72
C SER A 77 -19.11 4.97 -12.32
N LEU A 78 -19.59 4.83 -11.08
CA LEU A 78 -20.12 3.61 -10.47
C LEU A 78 -21.52 3.93 -9.89
N GLY A 79 -22.45 4.34 -10.75
CA GLY A 79 -23.77 4.84 -10.35
C GLY A 79 -23.68 6.23 -9.72
N SER A 80 -24.15 6.40 -8.48
CA SER A 80 -24.05 7.65 -7.72
C SER A 80 -22.66 7.92 -7.13
N HIS A 81 -21.69 7.07 -7.42
CA HIS A 81 -20.32 7.12 -6.92
C HIS A 81 -19.35 7.25 -8.07
N LYS A 82 -18.13 7.72 -7.79
CA LYS A 82 -17.04 7.73 -8.77
C LYS A 82 -15.75 7.20 -8.15
N LEU A 83 -14.98 6.49 -8.96
CA LEU A 83 -13.54 6.37 -8.74
C LEU A 83 -12.87 7.51 -9.49
N ILE A 84 -12.00 8.23 -8.81
CA ILE A 84 -11.24 9.36 -9.35
C ILE A 84 -9.75 9.05 -9.26
N TYR A 85 -9.00 9.56 -10.23
CA TYR A 85 -7.59 9.23 -10.41
C TYR A 85 -6.79 10.50 -10.60
N HIS A 86 -5.60 10.52 -10.02
CA HIS A 86 -4.58 11.54 -10.27
C HIS A 86 -3.22 10.87 -10.48
N PHE A 87 -2.46 11.33 -11.46
CA PHE A 87 -1.12 10.86 -11.74
C PHE A 87 -0.10 11.88 -11.23
N ASP A 88 0.81 11.41 -10.37
CA ASP A 88 1.86 12.22 -9.75
C ASP A 88 3.22 11.50 -9.90
N LYS A 89 4.28 12.14 -9.42
CA LYS A 89 5.62 11.57 -9.34
C LYS A 89 6.13 11.55 -7.90
N LEU A 90 6.73 10.43 -7.53
CA LEU A 90 7.44 10.23 -6.27
C LEU A 90 8.79 9.58 -6.56
N ASN A 91 9.89 10.24 -6.24
CA ASN A 91 11.26 9.75 -6.49
C ASN A 91 11.48 9.24 -7.93
N ASN A 92 11.04 10.01 -8.93
CA ASN A 92 11.03 9.66 -10.37
C ASN A 92 10.17 8.45 -10.77
N MET A 93 9.43 7.85 -9.83
CA MET A 93 8.42 6.84 -10.13
C MET A 93 7.10 7.52 -10.45
N THR A 94 6.42 7.03 -11.48
CA THR A 94 5.03 7.44 -11.75
C THR A 94 4.14 6.74 -10.75
N ILE A 95 3.29 7.51 -10.09
CA ILE A 95 2.32 6.99 -9.14
C ILE A 95 0.90 7.37 -9.58
N GLU A 96 -0.05 6.53 -9.21
CA GLU A 96 -1.47 6.72 -9.43
C GLU A 96 -2.15 6.84 -8.06
N LEU A 97 -2.65 8.03 -7.74
CA LEU A 97 -3.54 8.25 -6.61
C LEU A 97 -4.95 7.85 -7.01
N ILE A 98 -5.60 7.07 -6.17
CA ILE A 98 -6.95 6.57 -6.39
C ILE A 98 -7.84 7.06 -5.26
N GLY A 99 -8.86 7.81 -5.66
CA GLY A 99 -9.86 8.32 -4.77
C GLY A 99 -11.22 7.72 -5.04
N TYR A 100 -12.07 7.86 -4.03
CA TYR A 100 -13.49 7.56 -4.10
C TYR A 100 -14.25 8.85 -3.83
N GLU A 101 -15.25 9.12 -4.66
CA GLU A 101 -16.15 10.25 -4.54
C GLU A 101 -17.59 9.77 -4.43
N ASN A 102 -18.31 10.36 -3.48
CA ASN A 102 -19.75 10.26 -3.34
C ASN A 102 -20.34 11.67 -3.11
N PRO A 103 -21.67 11.83 -3.03
CA PRO A 103 -22.29 13.14 -2.84
C PRO A 103 -21.89 13.88 -1.55
N GLU A 104 -21.39 13.16 -0.54
CA GLU A 104 -21.08 13.69 0.78
C GLU A 104 -19.59 14.00 0.97
N LYS A 105 -18.71 13.23 0.32
CA LYS A 105 -17.27 13.26 0.56
C LYS A 105 -16.45 12.76 -0.61
N ARG A 106 -15.19 13.17 -0.59
CA ARG A 106 -14.15 12.74 -1.50
C ARG A 106 -12.91 12.32 -0.71
N GLU A 107 -12.49 11.07 -0.88
CA GLU A 107 -11.42 10.46 -0.09
C GLU A 107 -10.35 9.87 -1.00
N LEU A 108 -9.10 10.02 -0.61
CA LEU A 108 -7.99 9.24 -1.14
C LEU A 108 -8.00 7.87 -0.44
N ILE A 109 -8.06 6.79 -1.24
CA ILE A 109 -8.20 5.43 -0.72
C ILE A 109 -7.01 4.52 -1.06
N SER A 110 -6.21 4.87 -2.08
CA SER A 110 -5.01 4.08 -2.41
C SER A 110 -4.00 4.90 -3.21
N VAL A 111 -2.72 4.57 -3.04
CA VAL A 111 -1.63 5.00 -3.92
C VAL A 111 -1.03 3.77 -4.59
N ARG A 112 -0.97 3.79 -5.92
CA ARG A 112 -0.45 2.71 -6.74
C ARG A 112 0.83 3.12 -7.45
N ILE A 113 1.77 2.17 -7.54
CA ILE A 113 3.09 2.37 -8.14
C ILE A 113 3.39 1.17 -9.01
N TYR A 114 3.67 1.43 -10.28
CA TYR A 114 4.11 0.42 -11.25
C TYR A 114 5.64 0.44 -11.34
N THR A 115 6.28 -0.69 -11.06
CA THR A 115 7.73 -0.85 -11.16
C THR A 115 8.09 -2.20 -11.79
N VAL A 116 9.25 -2.29 -12.44
CA VAL A 116 9.76 -3.54 -13.03
C VAL A 116 10.64 -4.34 -12.06
N LYS A 117 11.11 -3.71 -10.98
CA LYS A 117 11.92 -4.35 -9.95
C LYS A 117 11.52 -3.82 -8.59
N LEU A 118 11.31 -4.75 -7.66
CA LEU A 118 11.06 -4.42 -6.26
C LEU A 118 12.15 -5.04 -5.41
N ASP A 119 12.95 -4.17 -4.81
CA ASP A 119 13.85 -4.51 -3.71
C ASP A 119 13.10 -4.29 -2.40
N ILE A 120 13.35 -5.17 -1.43
CA ILE A 120 12.63 -5.20 -0.17
C ILE A 120 12.90 -3.96 0.69
N GLU A 121 14.14 -3.46 0.67
CA GLU A 121 14.51 -2.21 1.35
C GLU A 121 13.84 -1.01 0.68
N LYS A 122 13.79 -0.99 -0.65
CA LYS A 122 13.09 0.05 -1.41
C LYS A 122 11.59 0.04 -1.16
N LEU A 123 10.98 -1.14 -1.01
CA LEU A 123 9.55 -1.24 -0.70
C LEU A 123 9.21 -0.52 0.60
N ARG A 124 10.05 -0.68 1.62
CA ARG A 124 9.90 0.01 2.89
C ARG A 124 10.00 1.52 2.74
N GLU A 125 11.01 2.02 2.05
CA GLU A 125 11.18 3.47 1.80
C GLU A 125 9.96 4.04 1.06
N ILE A 126 9.50 3.34 0.03
CA ILE A 126 8.31 3.71 -0.75
C ILE A 126 7.07 3.81 0.14
N ILE A 127 6.84 2.85 1.04
CA ILE A 127 5.69 2.88 1.95
C ILE A 127 5.76 4.12 2.85
N ILE A 128 6.94 4.40 3.43
CA ILE A 128 7.13 5.55 4.32
C ILE A 128 6.92 6.86 3.56
N ASP A 129 7.48 6.99 2.36
CA ASP A 129 7.35 8.19 1.53
C ASP A 129 5.90 8.44 1.11
N VAL A 130 5.18 7.38 0.71
CA VAL A 130 3.76 7.46 0.37
C VAL A 130 2.92 7.87 1.57
N LEU A 131 3.09 7.19 2.71
CA LEU A 131 2.31 7.47 3.90
C LEU A 131 2.59 8.87 4.46
N SER A 132 3.85 9.31 4.45
CA SER A 132 4.22 10.64 4.94
C SER A 132 3.67 11.76 4.05
N ARG A 133 3.67 11.57 2.72
CA ARG A 133 3.19 12.58 1.77
C ARG A 133 1.67 12.62 1.66
N TYR A 134 1.01 11.46 1.59
CA TYR A 134 -0.40 11.37 1.20
C TYR A 134 -1.34 11.00 2.35
N SER A 135 -0.83 10.50 3.48
CA SER A 135 -1.66 10.18 4.65
C SER A 135 -0.89 10.28 5.97
N PRO A 136 -0.35 11.46 6.34
CA PRO A 136 0.50 11.62 7.52
C PRO A 136 -0.24 11.30 8.83
N LYS A 137 -1.56 11.50 8.87
CA LYS A 137 -2.40 11.09 10.00
C LYS A 137 -2.44 9.57 10.15
N TRP A 138 -2.50 8.83 9.04
CA TRP A 138 -2.45 7.38 9.05
C TRP A 138 -1.08 6.87 9.49
N LEU A 139 0.00 7.48 8.99
CA LEU A 139 1.36 7.21 9.45
C LEU A 139 1.50 7.42 10.97
N TYR A 140 0.96 8.51 11.50
CA TYR A 140 0.97 8.79 12.93
C TYR A 140 0.20 7.74 13.75
N LYS A 141 -0.96 7.28 13.25
CA LYS A 141 -1.72 6.19 13.89
C LYS A 141 -0.92 4.90 13.92
N ILE A 142 -0.24 4.57 12.82
CA ILE A 142 0.64 3.40 12.74
C ILE A 142 1.76 3.50 13.76
N VAL A 143 2.51 4.61 13.79
CA VAL A 143 3.61 4.82 14.74
C VAL A 143 3.15 4.69 16.19
N ASN A 144 2.01 5.29 16.53
CA ASN A 144 1.47 5.21 17.88
C ASN A 144 0.97 3.82 18.25
N TYR A 145 0.40 3.09 17.28
CA TYR A 145 -0.03 1.71 17.49
C TYR A 145 1.18 0.84 17.84
N VAL A 146 2.27 0.92 17.08
CA VAL A 146 3.48 0.14 17.35
C VAL A 146 4.07 0.47 18.73
N LYS A 147 4.17 1.75 19.09
CA LYS A 147 4.64 2.16 20.43
C LYS A 147 3.83 1.56 21.58
N LYS A 148 2.51 1.42 21.41
CA LYS A 148 1.64 0.82 22.43
C LYS A 148 1.91 -0.67 22.59
N CYS A 149 2.16 -1.38 21.50
CA CYS A 149 2.50 -2.80 21.53
C CYS A 149 3.87 -3.06 22.20
N GLU A 150 4.83 -2.15 22.07
CA GLU A 150 6.15 -2.24 22.72
C GLU A 150 6.13 -2.01 24.24
N SER A 151 5.05 -1.42 24.78
CA SER A 151 4.91 -1.09 26.20
C SER A 151 4.16 -2.17 27.00
N GLN A 152 3.79 -3.29 26.37
CA GLN A 152 3.09 -4.45 26.95
C GLN A 152 4.00 -5.67 27.03
#